data_AF-A0A1G2IQK5-F1
#
_entry.id   AF-A0A1G2IQK5-F1
#
_cell.length_a   1.000
_cell.length_b   1.000
_cell.length_c   1.000
_cell.angle_alpha   90.00
_cell.angle_beta   90.00
_cell.angle_gamma   90.00
#
_symmetry.space_group_name_H-M   'P 1'
#
loop_
_entity.id
_entity.type
_entity.pdbx_description
1 polymer ?
#
loop_
_entity_poly.entity_id
_entity_poly.type
_entity_poly.pdbx_seq_one_letter_code
_entity_poly.pdbx_strand_id
1 'polypeptide(L)'
;MEKFIKYENLYIAILFFLIISVVFYFLPGNIKNNFYIGFVTFFVGCFIIYLYIRQKIDYKRDAAIIILQEIRRAEDIISDYKQSGNYQFAKKIIATNNWNKNIHLFVGAGDLDLNPEELDKISDLYSNGEYLDSLIKEISSITLNNEIEIDKKVLEVQLKYQSQQQISLEGSTYPIAQVTDAPKIITVPSIRPVWKNRLDIISFKLNPIYDSTIVSKLKKIAKLK
;
A
#
# COMPACT_ATOMS: atom_id res chain seq x y z
N MET A 1 6.85 11.53 -10.92
CA MET A 1 6.75 11.10 -12.33
C MET A 1 5.49 11.66 -13.01
N GLU A 2 4.35 11.71 -12.31
CA GLU A 2 3.08 12.33 -12.75
C GLU A 2 3.20 13.79 -13.26
N LYS A 3 4.10 14.58 -12.66
CA LYS A 3 4.38 15.96 -13.12
C LYS A 3 4.95 15.98 -14.55
N PHE A 4 5.84 15.05 -14.91
CA PHE A 4 6.54 15.06 -16.20
C PHE A 4 5.62 14.77 -17.39
N ILE A 5 4.69 13.81 -17.25
CA ILE A 5 3.72 13.46 -18.31
C ILE A 5 2.73 14.61 -18.56
N LYS A 6 2.37 15.34 -17.49
CA LYS A 6 1.51 16.54 -17.61
C LYS A 6 2.18 17.65 -18.42
N TYR A 7 3.50 17.78 -18.35
CA TYR A 7 4.25 18.79 -19.11
C TYR A 7 4.43 18.44 -20.59
N GLU A 8 4.56 17.16 -20.96
CA GLU A 8 4.66 16.76 -22.38
C GLU A 8 3.37 17.05 -23.14
N ASN A 9 2.22 16.66 -22.60
CA ASN A 9 0.93 16.94 -23.24
C ASN A 9 0.61 18.44 -23.27
N LEU A 10 1.02 19.19 -22.25
CA LEU A 10 0.92 20.65 -22.22
C LEU A 10 1.80 21.30 -23.30
N TYR A 11 3.04 20.83 -23.46
CA TYR A 11 3.96 21.34 -24.47
C TYR A 11 3.44 21.08 -25.88
N ILE A 12 2.92 19.88 -26.15
CA ILE A 12 2.31 19.53 -27.44
C ILE A 12 1.09 20.42 -27.72
N ALA A 13 0.23 20.67 -26.72
CA ALA A 13 -0.93 21.55 -26.87
C ALA A 13 -0.52 23.01 -27.12
N ILE A 14 0.49 23.51 -26.40
CA ILE A 14 1.04 24.86 -26.61
C ILE A 14 1.65 24.98 -28.01
N LEU A 15 2.43 24.00 -28.45
CA LEU A 15 3.06 23.98 -29.76
C LEU A 15 2.00 23.94 -30.87
N PHE A 16 0.95 23.15 -30.71
CA PHE A 16 -0.18 23.08 -31.63
C PHE A 16 -0.93 24.43 -31.72
N PHE A 17 -1.17 25.08 -30.58
CA PHE A 17 -1.82 26.39 -30.54
C PHE A 17 -0.93 27.47 -31.18
N LEU A 18 0.38 27.42 -30.97
CA LEU A 18 1.36 28.29 -31.61
C LEU A 18 1.34 28.11 -33.14
N ILE A 19 1.33 26.87 -33.61
CA ILE A 19 1.26 26.55 -35.05
C ILE A 19 -0.05 27.08 -35.64
N ILE A 20 -1.20 26.85 -34.99
CA ILE A 20 -2.49 27.40 -35.43
C ILE A 20 -2.44 28.92 -35.48
N SER A 21 -1.88 29.57 -34.45
CA SER A 21 -1.81 31.03 -34.37
C SER A 21 -0.91 31.63 -35.46
N VAL A 22 0.23 30.98 -35.75
CA VAL A 22 1.14 31.36 -36.85
C VAL A 22 0.47 31.16 -38.21
N VAL A 23 -0.18 30.01 -38.44
CA VAL A 23 -0.92 29.73 -39.68
C VAL A 23 -2.05 30.75 -39.87
N PHE A 24 -2.73 31.14 -38.79
CA PHE A 24 -3.79 32.14 -38.82
C PHE A 24 -3.26 33.56 -39.11
N TYR A 25 -2.08 33.90 -38.62
CA TYR A 25 -1.42 35.18 -38.87
C TYR A 25 -0.99 35.33 -40.34
N PHE A 26 -0.54 34.23 -40.98
CA PHE A 26 -0.09 34.23 -42.37
C PHE A 26 -1.23 34.07 -43.41
N LEU A 27 -2.48 33.85 -42.98
CA LEU A 27 -3.61 33.77 -43.90
C LEU A 27 -3.95 35.18 -44.45
N PRO A 28 -3.90 35.40 -45.78
CA PRO A 28 -4.21 36.71 -46.35
C PRO A 28 -5.65 37.12 -46.05
N GLY A 29 -5.86 38.42 -45.77
CA GLY A 29 -7.11 38.98 -45.22
C GLY A 29 -8.39 38.70 -46.02
N ASN A 30 -8.26 38.28 -47.28
CA ASN A 30 -9.38 37.94 -48.17
C ASN A 30 -9.98 36.53 -47.92
N ILE A 31 -9.37 35.72 -47.03
CA ILE A 31 -9.80 34.35 -46.72
C ILE A 31 -10.52 34.26 -45.35
N LYS A 32 -10.87 35.40 -44.75
CA LYS A 32 -11.67 35.49 -43.50
C LYS A 32 -13.16 35.16 -43.74
N ASN A 33 -13.42 34.05 -44.42
CA ASN A 33 -14.76 33.55 -44.64
C ASN A 33 -15.19 32.71 -43.43
N ASN A 34 -16.46 32.82 -43.00
CA ASN A 34 -16.99 32.14 -41.81
C ASN A 34 -16.77 30.62 -41.83
N PHE A 35 -16.62 30.03 -43.03
CA PHE A 35 -16.30 28.62 -43.23
C PHE A 35 -14.94 28.20 -42.63
N TYR A 36 -13.87 28.99 -42.81
CA TYR A 36 -12.55 28.66 -42.27
C TYR A 36 -12.51 28.73 -40.75
N ILE A 37 -13.20 29.73 -40.17
CA ILE A 37 -13.36 29.87 -38.73
C ILE A 37 -14.11 28.66 -38.15
N GLY A 38 -15.18 28.21 -38.82
CA GLY A 38 -15.91 26.99 -38.45
C GLY A 38 -15.03 25.74 -38.49
N PHE A 39 -14.22 25.58 -39.54
CA PHE A 39 -13.31 24.45 -39.68
C PHE A 39 -12.24 24.41 -38.57
N VAL A 40 -11.60 25.54 -38.29
CA VAL A 40 -10.61 25.63 -37.19
C VAL A 40 -11.27 25.31 -35.85
N THR A 41 -12.46 25.84 -35.58
CA THR A 41 -13.19 25.59 -34.33
C THR A 41 -13.54 24.10 -34.17
N PHE A 42 -13.95 23.44 -35.26
CA PHE A 42 -14.21 22.00 -35.28
C PHE A 42 -12.96 21.18 -34.95
N PHE A 43 -11.81 21.50 -35.56
CA PHE A 43 -10.55 20.82 -35.28
C PHE A 43 -10.08 21.02 -33.84
N VAL A 44 -10.22 22.24 -33.30
CA VAL A 44 -9.93 22.51 -31.88
C VAL A 44 -10.84 21.66 -30.98
N GLY A 45 -12.14 21.57 -31.29
CA GLY A 45 -13.07 20.69 -30.57
C GLY A 45 -12.67 19.22 -30.60
N CYS A 46 -12.35 18.68 -31.79
CA CYS A 46 -11.84 17.31 -31.93
C CYS A 46 -10.54 17.10 -31.16
N PHE A 47 -9.64 18.08 -31.17
CA PHE A 47 -8.36 18.00 -30.45
C PHE A 47 -8.55 17.96 -28.94
N ILE A 48 -9.46 18.77 -28.38
CA ILE A 48 -9.81 18.73 -26.96
C ILE A 48 -10.36 17.35 -26.57
N ILE A 49 -11.28 16.80 -27.38
CA ILE A 49 -11.84 15.45 -27.14
C ILE A 49 -10.73 14.39 -27.19
N TYR A 50 -9.83 14.47 -28.18
CA TYR A 50 -8.71 13.57 -28.31
C TYR A 50 -7.78 13.61 -27.08
N LEU A 51 -7.41 14.81 -26.61
CA LEU A 51 -6.59 14.97 -25.41
C LEU A 51 -7.27 14.40 -24.17
N TYR A 52 -8.58 14.62 -24.03
CA TYR A 52 -9.35 14.07 -22.91
C TYR A 52 -9.34 12.54 -22.90
N ILE A 53 -9.56 11.90 -24.05
CA ILE A 53 -9.53 10.44 -24.17
C ILE A 53 -8.12 9.91 -23.85
N ARG A 54 -7.08 10.56 -24.40
CA ARG A 54 -5.68 10.18 -24.16
C ARG A 54 -5.31 10.28 -22.68
N GLN A 55 -5.69 11.36 -22.01
CA GLN A 55 -5.46 11.54 -20.58
C GLN A 55 -6.12 10.44 -19.75
N LYS A 56 -7.34 10.04 -20.10
CA LYS A 56 -8.06 8.96 -19.40
C LYS A 56 -7.35 7.60 -19.56
N ILE A 57 -6.79 7.33 -20.74
CA ILE A 57 -6.00 6.11 -21.00
C ILE A 57 -4.70 6.12 -20.19
N ASP A 58 -3.99 7.25 -20.17
CA ASP A 58 -2.74 7.40 -19.42
C ASP A 58 -2.99 7.24 -17.91
N TYR A 59 -4.06 7.84 -17.39
CA TYR A 59 -4.44 7.68 -15.98
C TYR A 59 -4.75 6.22 -15.61
N LYS A 60 -5.48 5.50 -16.47
CA LYS A 60 -5.74 4.06 -16.29
C LYS A 60 -4.45 3.24 -16.31
N ARG A 61 -3.50 3.59 -17.19
CA ARG A 61 -2.19 2.93 -17.29
C ARG A 61 -1.37 3.11 -16.03
N ASP A 62 -1.29 4.33 -15.53
CA ASP A 62 -0.53 4.65 -14.30
C ASP A 62 -1.13 3.93 -13.09
N ALA A 63 -2.47 3.93 -12.97
CA ALA A 63 -3.17 3.17 -11.95
C ALA A 63 -2.84 1.66 -12.03
N ALA A 64 -2.81 1.08 -13.23
CA ALA A 64 -2.49 -0.34 -13.43
C ALA A 64 -1.06 -0.69 -12.97
N ILE A 65 -0.09 0.19 -13.24
CA ILE A 65 1.30 0.01 -12.79
C ILE A 65 1.38 0.00 -11.27
N ILE A 66 0.72 0.96 -10.61
CA ILE A 66 0.71 1.07 -9.16
C ILE A 66 0.05 -0.17 -8.53
N ILE A 67 -1.13 -0.55 -9.02
CA ILE A 67 -1.85 -1.74 -8.53
C ILE A 67 -1.00 -3.00 -8.70
N LEU A 68 -0.32 -3.15 -9.85
CA LEU A 68 0.55 -4.30 -10.09
C LEU A 68 1.72 -4.37 -9.08
N GLN A 69 2.34 -3.23 -8.77
CA GLN A 69 3.41 -3.16 -7.78
C GLN A 69 2.90 -3.44 -6.37
N GLU A 70 1.70 -2.95 -6.03
CA GLU A 70 1.06 -3.23 -4.74
C GLU A 70 0.72 -4.73 -4.59
N ILE A 71 0.16 -5.36 -5.62
CA ILE A 71 -0.11 -6.81 -5.63
C ILE A 71 1.18 -7.60 -5.43
N ARG A 72 2.23 -7.29 -6.22
CA ARG A 72 3.52 -7.98 -6.12
C ARG A 72 4.11 -7.87 -4.72
N ARG A 73 4.12 -6.65 -4.16
CA ARG A 73 4.64 -6.41 -2.81
C ARG A 73 3.84 -7.16 -1.75
N ALA A 74 2.51 -7.15 -1.85
CA ALA A 74 1.65 -7.86 -0.91
C ALA A 74 1.93 -9.37 -0.93
N GLU A 75 2.08 -9.94 -2.13
CA GLU A 75 2.42 -11.35 -2.30
C GLU A 75 3.82 -11.70 -1.81
N ASP A 76 4.82 -10.85 -2.07
CA ASP A 76 6.18 -11.04 -1.53
C ASP A 76 6.15 -11.10 0.01
N ILE A 77 5.42 -10.19 0.66
CA ILE A 77 5.26 -10.18 2.13
C ILE A 77 4.56 -11.45 2.63
N ILE A 78 3.49 -11.90 1.95
CA ILE A 78 2.76 -13.12 2.32
C ILE A 78 3.63 -14.37 2.11
N SER A 79 4.41 -14.41 1.02
CA SER A 79 5.34 -15.50 0.71
C SER A 79 6.46 -15.59 1.75
N ASP A 80 7.09 -14.46 2.09
CA ASP A 80 8.11 -14.38 3.13
C ASP A 80 7.57 -14.89 4.47
N TYR A 81 6.32 -14.57 4.81
CA TYR A 81 5.67 -15.11 6.00
C TYR A 81 5.48 -16.63 5.93
N LYS A 82 4.98 -17.16 4.80
CA LYS A 82 4.80 -18.60 4.60
C LYS A 82 6.11 -19.38 4.76
N GLN A 83 7.24 -18.79 4.34
CA GLN A 83 8.56 -19.41 4.43
C GLN A 83 9.20 -19.26 5.83
N SER A 84 9.13 -18.07 6.43
CA SER A 84 9.80 -17.79 7.71
C SER A 84 8.97 -18.18 8.95
N GLY A 85 7.65 -18.32 8.80
CA GLY A 85 6.71 -18.60 9.90
C GLY A 85 6.60 -17.49 10.96
N ASN A 86 7.19 -16.32 10.69
CA ASN A 86 7.26 -15.17 11.58
C ASN A 86 6.75 -13.92 10.88
N TYR A 87 5.84 -13.21 11.54
CA TYR A 87 5.26 -12.00 11.00
C TYR A 87 6.13 -10.78 11.29
N GLN A 88 6.48 -10.00 10.25
CA GLN A 88 7.15 -8.71 10.43
C GLN A 88 6.11 -7.61 10.64
N PHE A 89 5.72 -7.37 11.90
CA PHE A 89 4.68 -6.39 12.27
C PHE A 89 4.96 -4.95 11.82
N ALA A 90 6.20 -4.64 11.45
CA ALA A 90 6.60 -3.33 10.94
C ALA A 90 6.18 -3.06 9.48
N LYS A 91 5.83 -4.09 8.71
CA LYS A 91 5.53 -3.94 7.27
C LYS A 91 4.02 -4.04 7.03
N LYS A 92 3.45 -2.96 6.52
CA LYS A 92 2.09 -2.92 5.99
C LYS A 92 2.00 -3.74 4.70
N ILE A 93 1.03 -4.66 4.60
CA ILE A 93 0.76 -5.49 3.43
C ILE A 93 0.23 -4.62 2.29
N ILE A 94 -0.79 -3.80 2.56
CA ILE A 94 -1.40 -2.90 1.58
C ILE A 94 -1.00 -1.47 1.87
N ALA A 95 0.01 -0.96 1.17
CA ALA A 95 0.59 0.35 1.45
C ALA A 95 -0.46 1.48 1.39
N THR A 96 -1.14 1.65 0.26
CA THR A 96 -1.97 2.85 0.00
C THR A 96 -3.39 2.52 -0.47
N ASN A 97 -3.70 1.25 -0.74
CA ASN A 97 -5.00 0.78 -1.25
C ASN A 97 -5.42 1.57 -2.50
N ASN A 98 -4.55 1.61 -3.51
CA ASN A 98 -4.83 2.30 -4.76
C ASN A 98 -5.89 1.57 -5.60
N TRP A 99 -6.12 0.29 -5.32
CA TRP A 99 -7.20 -0.49 -5.91
C TRP A 99 -8.57 0.14 -5.68
N ASN A 100 -8.95 0.37 -4.42
CA ASN A 100 -10.29 0.86 -4.08
C ASN A 100 -10.59 2.22 -4.73
N LYS A 101 -9.58 3.09 -4.87
CA LYS A 101 -9.72 4.41 -5.51
C LYS A 101 -9.92 4.32 -7.02
N ASN A 102 -9.31 3.33 -7.66
CA ASN A 102 -9.19 3.27 -9.12
C ASN A 102 -9.98 2.12 -9.76
N ILE A 103 -10.71 1.32 -8.97
CA ILE A 103 -11.50 0.18 -9.47
C ILE A 103 -12.41 0.57 -10.63
N HIS A 104 -13.04 1.73 -10.56
CA HIS A 104 -13.94 2.27 -11.60
C HIS A 104 -13.27 2.47 -12.97
N LEU A 105 -11.94 2.56 -13.04
CA LEU A 105 -11.20 2.66 -14.31
C LEU A 105 -11.10 1.31 -15.03
N PHE A 106 -11.24 0.22 -14.28
CA PHE A 106 -11.10 -1.17 -14.74
C PHE A 106 -12.44 -1.89 -14.90
N VAL A 107 -13.53 -1.26 -14.44
CA VAL A 107 -14.91 -1.72 -14.66
C VAL A 107 -15.37 -1.24 -16.03
N GLY A 108 -15.36 -2.11 -17.04
CA GLY A 108 -15.73 -1.75 -18.41
C GLY A 108 -15.85 -2.96 -19.36
N ALA A 109 -16.34 -2.68 -20.57
CA ALA A 109 -16.63 -3.66 -21.63
C ALA A 109 -15.55 -3.74 -22.73
N GLY A 110 -14.33 -3.25 -22.46
CA GLY A 110 -13.21 -3.33 -23.40
C GLY A 110 -12.45 -4.66 -23.28
N ASP A 111 -11.78 -5.08 -24.36
CA ASP A 111 -11.00 -6.34 -24.42
C ASP A 111 -9.84 -6.43 -23.42
N LEU A 112 -9.43 -5.30 -22.84
CA LEU A 112 -8.38 -5.18 -21.84
C LEU A 112 -8.93 -5.01 -20.42
N ASP A 113 -10.25 -4.99 -20.26
CA ASP A 113 -10.89 -4.87 -18.95
C ASP A 113 -10.86 -6.21 -18.19
N LEU A 114 -10.88 -6.08 -16.87
CA LEU A 114 -10.92 -7.23 -15.98
C LEU A 114 -12.36 -7.75 -15.93
N ASN A 115 -12.52 -9.05 -16.04
CA ASN A 115 -13.83 -9.67 -15.89
C ASN A 115 -14.32 -9.48 -14.43
N PRO A 116 -15.64 -9.54 -14.16
CA PRO A 116 -16.17 -9.42 -12.80
C PRO A 116 -15.45 -10.32 -11.78
N GLU A 117 -15.21 -11.59 -12.13
CA GLU A 117 -14.48 -12.53 -11.28
C GLU A 117 -13.01 -12.14 -11.02
N GLU A 118 -12.37 -11.46 -11.98
CA GLU A 118 -10.99 -10.99 -11.82
C GLU A 118 -10.93 -9.74 -10.95
N LEU A 119 -11.92 -8.85 -11.08
CA LEU A 119 -12.11 -7.70 -10.19
C LEU A 119 -12.33 -8.18 -8.75
N ASP A 120 -13.19 -9.18 -8.55
CA ASP A 120 -13.50 -9.74 -7.23
C ASP A 120 -12.25 -10.33 -6.57
N LYS A 121 -11.42 -11.06 -7.32
CA LYS A 121 -10.15 -11.61 -6.79
C LYS A 121 -9.19 -10.54 -6.30
N ILE A 122 -9.05 -9.42 -7.04
CA ILE A 122 -8.22 -8.30 -6.56
C ILE A 122 -8.88 -7.66 -5.34
N SER A 123 -10.19 -7.49 -5.35
CA SER A 123 -10.93 -6.94 -4.20
C SER A 123 -10.75 -7.79 -2.94
N ASP A 124 -10.77 -9.12 -3.07
CA ASP A 124 -10.52 -10.06 -1.99
C ASP A 124 -9.09 -9.94 -1.46
N LEU A 125 -8.09 -9.82 -2.34
CA LEU A 125 -6.69 -9.61 -1.93
C LEU A 125 -6.55 -8.34 -1.08
N TYR A 126 -7.12 -7.23 -1.53
CA TYR A 126 -7.02 -5.95 -0.83
C TYR A 126 -7.81 -5.97 0.48
N SER A 127 -9.00 -6.57 0.50
CA SER A 127 -9.83 -6.69 1.70
C SER A 127 -9.16 -7.57 2.76
N ASN A 128 -8.61 -8.72 2.35
CA ASN A 128 -7.87 -9.61 3.24
C ASN A 128 -6.57 -8.96 3.73
N GLY A 129 -5.85 -8.25 2.86
CA GLY A 129 -4.64 -7.51 3.22
C GLY A 129 -4.90 -6.40 4.23
N GLU A 130 -5.97 -5.63 4.05
CA GLU A 130 -6.39 -4.57 4.98
C GLU A 130 -6.84 -5.15 6.33
N TYR A 131 -7.58 -6.26 6.31
CA TYR A 131 -7.94 -6.98 7.54
C TYR A 131 -6.70 -7.51 8.28
N LEU A 132 -5.75 -8.12 7.56
CA LEU A 132 -4.49 -8.55 8.15
C LEU A 132 -3.75 -7.36 8.76
N ASP A 133 -3.60 -6.25 8.04
CA ASP A 133 -2.97 -5.01 8.55
C ASP A 133 -3.65 -4.52 9.85
N SER A 134 -4.99 -4.60 9.93
CA SER A 134 -5.72 -4.25 11.15
C SER A 134 -5.41 -5.19 12.33
N LEU A 135 -5.36 -6.50 12.08
CA LEU A 135 -5.00 -7.50 13.10
C LEU A 135 -3.56 -7.30 13.57
N ILE A 136 -2.62 -7.09 12.65
CA ILE A 136 -1.21 -6.84 12.93
C ILE A 136 -1.05 -5.61 13.83
N LYS A 137 -1.78 -4.54 13.53
CA LYS A 137 -1.78 -3.31 14.34
C LYS A 137 -2.33 -3.56 15.75
N GLU A 138 -3.44 -4.28 15.86
CA GLU A 138 -4.03 -4.64 17.15
C GLU A 138 -3.07 -5.50 17.98
N ILE A 139 -2.50 -6.54 17.38
CA ILE A 139 -1.50 -7.42 18.02
C ILE A 139 -0.27 -6.63 18.45
N SER A 140 0.27 -5.77 17.57
CA SER A 140 1.42 -4.93 17.89
C SER A 140 1.13 -4.03 19.08
N SER A 141 -0.08 -3.48 19.20
CA SER A 141 -0.47 -2.64 20.33
C SER A 141 -0.60 -3.45 21.62
N ILE A 142 -1.15 -4.68 21.55
CA ILE A 142 -1.29 -5.57 22.70
C ILE A 142 0.08 -6.03 23.21
N THR A 143 0.97 -6.46 22.30
CA THR A 143 2.34 -6.88 22.67
C THR A 143 3.11 -5.74 23.30
N LEU A 144 3.07 -4.53 22.72
CA LEU A 144 3.72 -3.35 23.29
C LEU A 144 3.17 -3.02 24.69
N ASN A 145 1.86 -3.04 24.88
CA ASN A 145 1.24 -2.75 26.17
C ASN A 145 1.61 -3.80 27.22
N ASN A 146 1.67 -5.08 26.84
CA ASN A 146 2.08 -6.15 27.74
C ASN A 146 3.56 -6.04 28.13
N GLU A 147 4.45 -5.71 27.18
CA GLU A 147 5.87 -5.45 27.46
C GLU A 147 6.04 -4.28 28.43
N ILE A 148 5.32 -3.17 28.22
CA ILE A 148 5.32 -2.02 29.13
C ILE A 148 4.81 -2.40 30.53
N GLU A 149 3.76 -3.23 30.63
CA GLU A 149 3.23 -3.67 31.91
C GLU A 149 4.18 -4.61 32.65
N ILE A 150 4.87 -5.50 31.93
CA ILE A 150 5.90 -6.38 32.49
C ILE A 150 7.08 -5.53 32.99
N ASP A 151 7.57 -4.59 32.20
CA ASP A 151 8.68 -3.71 32.59
C ASP A 151 8.31 -2.87 33.82
N LYS A 152 7.07 -2.38 33.91
CA LYS A 152 6.57 -1.67 35.10
C LYS A 152 6.56 -2.58 36.34
N LYS A 153 6.09 -3.83 36.22
CA LYS A 153 6.08 -4.80 37.32
C LYS A 153 7.50 -5.17 37.76
N VAL A 154 8.43 -5.33 36.81
CA VAL A 154 9.84 -5.59 37.12
C VAL A 154 10.44 -4.40 37.88
N LEU A 155 10.18 -3.18 37.43
CA LEU A 155 10.65 -1.96 38.09
C LEU A 155 10.07 -1.82 39.52
N GLU A 156 8.78 -2.08 39.71
CA GLU A 156 8.12 -2.06 41.02
C GLU A 156 8.72 -3.10 41.97
N VAL A 157 8.98 -4.31 41.49
CA VAL A 157 9.64 -5.36 42.26
C VAL A 157 11.05 -4.94 42.65
N GLN A 158 11.81 -4.34 41.73
CA GLN A 158 13.18 -3.86 41.97
C GLN A 158 13.24 -2.72 43.00
N LEU A 159 12.30 -1.77 42.92
CA LEU A 159 12.14 -0.69 43.91
C LEU A 159 11.74 -1.21 45.30
N LYS A 160 10.89 -2.26 45.36
CA LYS A 160 10.48 -2.88 46.61
C LYS A 160 11.65 -3.61 47.30
N TYR A 161 12.49 -4.31 46.54
CA TYR A 161 13.71 -4.91 47.08
C TYR A 161 14.72 -3.85 47.58
N GLN A 162 14.85 -2.72 46.88
CA GLN A 162 15.78 -1.65 47.25
C GLN A 162 15.33 -0.90 48.52
N SER A 163 14.02 -0.71 48.71
CA SER A 163 13.45 -0.09 49.92
C SER A 163 13.48 -1.03 51.14
N GLN A 164 13.36 -2.35 50.97
CA GLN A 164 13.52 -3.32 52.07
C GLN A 164 14.96 -3.44 52.59
N GLN A 165 15.96 -3.24 51.72
CA GLN A 165 17.36 -3.22 52.16
C GLN A 165 17.71 -2.01 53.03
N GLN A 166 17.04 -0.87 52.86
CA GLN A 166 17.26 0.31 53.70
C GLN A 166 16.62 0.22 55.10
N ILE A 167 15.62 -0.62 55.30
CA ILE A 167 14.95 -0.81 56.62
C ILE A 167 15.76 -1.76 57.53
N SER A 168 16.74 -2.51 56.98
CA SER A 168 17.48 -3.55 57.72
C SER A 168 18.83 -3.10 58.30
N LEU A 169 19.22 -1.83 58.13
CA LEU A 169 20.55 -1.33 58.53
C LEU A 169 20.60 -0.61 59.89
N GLU A 170 19.46 -0.39 60.56
CA GLU A 170 19.42 0.04 61.96
C GLU A 170 19.16 -1.14 62.89
N GLY A 171 20.22 -1.90 63.18
CA GLY A 171 20.30 -2.74 64.38
C GLY A 171 20.20 -4.25 64.16
N SER A 172 21.26 -4.89 63.67
CA SER A 172 21.61 -6.23 64.17
C SER A 172 23.08 -6.58 63.93
N THR A 173 23.73 -7.06 64.98
CA THR A 173 25.15 -7.41 65.06
C THR A 173 25.33 -8.92 64.85
N TYR A 174 25.07 -9.46 63.65
CA TYR A 174 25.36 -10.87 63.34
C TYR A 174 25.80 -11.06 61.88
N PRO A 175 26.63 -12.08 61.56
CA PRO A 175 27.22 -12.22 60.25
C PRO A 175 26.19 -12.58 59.18
N ILE A 176 26.31 -11.89 58.04
CA ILE A 176 25.48 -12.03 56.84
C ILE A 176 25.68 -13.44 56.27
N ALA A 177 24.67 -14.31 56.37
CA ALA A 177 24.59 -15.50 55.55
C ALA A 177 24.28 -15.07 54.10
N GLN A 178 25.17 -15.41 53.16
CA GLN A 178 24.95 -15.19 51.73
C GLN A 178 23.78 -16.06 51.26
N VAL A 179 22.61 -15.43 51.04
CA VAL A 179 21.51 -16.04 50.31
C VAL A 179 21.84 -15.94 48.82
N THR A 180 22.60 -16.90 48.30
CA THR A 180 22.68 -17.18 46.87
C THR A 180 21.46 -17.98 46.45
N ASP A 181 20.36 -17.29 46.15
CA ASP A 181 19.31 -17.84 45.31
C ASP A 181 19.09 -16.86 44.15
N ALA A 182 19.76 -17.14 43.03
CA ALA A 182 19.47 -16.48 41.77
C ALA A 182 17.98 -16.75 41.42
N PRO A 183 17.19 -15.74 41.04
CA PRO A 183 15.79 -15.94 40.71
C PRO A 183 15.69 -16.94 39.57
N LYS A 184 15.12 -18.10 39.86
CA LYS A 184 14.85 -19.15 38.87
C LYS A 184 13.87 -18.58 37.85
N ILE A 185 14.38 -18.19 36.68
CA ILE A 185 13.57 -17.72 35.56
C ILE A 185 12.66 -18.88 35.17
N ILE A 186 11.40 -18.80 35.56
CA ILE A 186 10.35 -19.72 35.12
C ILE A 186 10.15 -19.40 33.64
N THR A 187 10.74 -20.21 32.76
CA THR A 187 10.41 -20.17 31.34
C THR A 187 8.96 -20.66 31.21
N VAL A 188 8.03 -19.71 31.16
CA VAL A 188 6.62 -19.98 30.88
C VAL A 188 6.57 -20.71 29.52
N PRO A 189 5.97 -21.91 29.44
CA PRO A 189 5.85 -22.62 28.18
C PRO A 189 5.14 -21.73 27.17
N SER A 190 5.75 -21.56 25.99
CA SER A 190 5.27 -20.75 24.88
C SER A 190 3.85 -21.17 24.47
N ILE A 191 2.84 -20.54 25.08
CA ILE A 191 1.46 -20.59 24.60
C ILE A 191 1.50 -19.93 23.23
N ARG A 192 1.30 -20.72 22.16
CA ARG A 192 1.17 -20.14 20.82
C ARG A 192 0.06 -19.10 20.87
N PRO A 193 0.33 -17.83 20.56
CA PRO A 193 -0.68 -16.81 20.70
C PRO A 193 -1.87 -17.10 19.76
N VAL A 194 -3.10 -16.92 20.25
CA VAL A 194 -4.35 -17.16 19.51
C VAL A 194 -4.38 -16.41 18.16
N TRP A 195 -3.71 -15.26 18.10
CA TRP A 195 -3.57 -14.49 16.88
C TRP A 195 -2.80 -15.21 15.77
N LYS A 196 -1.83 -16.07 16.12
CA LYS A 196 -1.02 -16.80 15.14
C LYS A 196 -1.89 -17.74 14.30
N ASN A 197 -2.80 -18.48 14.94
CA ASN A 197 -3.75 -19.34 14.22
C ASN A 197 -4.64 -18.55 13.25
N ARG A 198 -5.12 -17.36 13.65
CA ARG A 198 -5.95 -16.51 12.77
C ARG A 198 -5.16 -16.00 11.58
N LEU A 199 -3.91 -15.60 11.81
CA LEU A 199 -3.00 -15.07 10.80
C LEU A 199 -2.57 -16.17 9.81
N ASP A 200 -2.30 -17.38 10.31
CA ASP A 200 -2.04 -18.57 9.50
C ASP A 200 -3.23 -18.90 8.59
N ILE A 201 -4.44 -19.02 9.14
CA ILE A 201 -5.65 -19.37 8.36
C ILE A 201 -5.84 -18.43 7.17
N ILE A 202 -5.65 -17.13 7.37
CA ILE A 202 -5.89 -16.11 6.34
C ILE A 202 -4.75 -16.08 5.33
N SER A 203 -3.51 -16.11 5.80
CA SER A 203 -2.31 -16.13 4.96
C SER A 203 -2.26 -17.38 4.07
N PHE A 204 -2.64 -18.55 4.59
CA PHE A 204 -2.69 -19.79 3.81
C PHE A 204 -3.89 -19.87 2.85
N LYS A 205 -4.99 -19.15 3.13
CA LYS A 205 -6.15 -19.06 2.22
C LYS A 205 -5.92 -18.08 1.05
N LEU A 206 -4.99 -17.13 1.21
CA LEU A 206 -4.57 -16.23 0.15
C LEU A 206 -3.78 -17.00 -0.93
N ASN A 207 -4.46 -17.22 -2.06
CA ASN A 207 -3.86 -17.74 -3.28
C ASN A 207 -3.08 -16.64 -3.99
N PRO A 208 -1.87 -16.92 -4.52
CA PRO A 208 -1.12 -15.96 -5.31
C PRO A 208 -1.91 -15.61 -6.58
N ILE A 209 -2.03 -14.31 -6.85
CA ILE A 209 -2.71 -13.72 -8.00
C ILE A 209 -1.67 -13.28 -9.04
N TYR A 210 -0.40 -13.11 -8.67
CA TYR A 210 0.63 -12.53 -9.53
C TYR A 210 0.93 -13.35 -10.80
N ASP A 211 0.75 -14.67 -10.75
CA ASP A 211 0.94 -15.56 -11.91
C ASP A 211 -0.34 -15.81 -12.72
N SER A 212 -1.44 -15.15 -12.36
CA SER A 212 -2.72 -15.35 -13.02
C SER A 212 -2.91 -14.50 -14.29
N THR A 213 -3.97 -14.80 -15.04
CA THR A 213 -4.40 -14.02 -16.22
C THR A 213 -4.63 -12.54 -15.90
N ILE A 214 -4.96 -12.23 -14.63
CA ILE A 214 -5.21 -10.89 -14.11
C ILE A 214 -3.97 -10.00 -14.26
N VAL A 215 -2.80 -10.49 -13.84
CA VAL A 215 -1.55 -9.74 -13.97
C VAL A 215 -1.10 -9.62 -15.42
N SER A 216 -1.36 -10.62 -16.25
CA SER A 216 -1.11 -10.52 -17.69
C SER A 216 -1.94 -9.40 -18.34
N LYS A 217 -3.23 -9.30 -18.00
CA LYS A 217 -4.09 -8.19 -18.46
C LYS A 217 -3.63 -6.84 -17.91
N LEU A 218 -3.30 -6.75 -16.62
CA LEU A 218 -2.76 -5.52 -16.02
C LEU A 218 -1.44 -5.09 -16.67
N LYS A 219 -0.53 -6.02 -16.99
CA LYS A 219 0.70 -5.73 -17.75
C LYS A 219 0.41 -5.20 -19.15
N LYS A 220 -0.57 -5.78 -19.85
CA LYS A 220 -1.02 -5.27 -21.16
C LYS A 220 -1.58 -3.85 -21.06
N ILE A 221 -2.42 -3.56 -20.07
CA ILE A 221 -2.94 -2.19 -19.81
C ILE A 221 -1.78 -1.24 -19.49
N ALA A 222 -0.83 -1.68 -18.68
CA ALA A 222 0.36 -0.93 -18.30
C ALA A 222 1.38 -0.73 -19.45
N LYS A 223 1.20 -1.43 -20.58
CA LYS A 223 2.18 -1.55 -21.68
C LYS A 223 3.55 -2.01 -21.19
N LEU A 224 3.56 -2.93 -20.23
CA LEU A 224 4.77 -3.59 -19.74
C LEU A 224 4.97 -4.89 -20.55
N LYS A 225 6.19 -5.10 -21.06
CA LYS A 225 6.58 -6.35 -21.74
C LYS A 225 6.77 -7.47 -20.73
#